data_AF-A3XIV0-F1
#
_entry.id   AF-A3XIV0-F1
#
_cell.length_a   1.000
_cell.length_b   1.000
_cell.length_c   1.000
_cell.angle_alpha   90.00
_cell.angle_beta   90.00
_cell.angle_gamma   90.00
#
_symmetry.space_group_name_H-M   'P 1'
#
loop_
_entity.id
_entity.type
_entity.pdbx_description
1 polymer ?
#
loop_
_entity_poly.entity_id
_entity_poly.type
_entity_poly.pdbx_seq_one_letter_code
_entity_poly.pdbx_strand_id
1 'polypeptide(L)'
;MKLFASIRNSIKAFFRKKPQPEYEVTEFVISDIRQIDGSSKISFFVNNTESDVSVTRTFENEDDVINWLMSNDNFKQMLYRKLFSSSSVIHHCGVKEPITEPKKKPGDIDILIYNAGDESNAIGIECKIVKSESLENQSPKINKITSVQKKGTKQADGYIKIGFSKVFLMVILLDDGRHYRNQNFVFRTTPTDKLKELYDFDWNTKMNKEVGIIYAYVNQLTSNHINQTKGLGIRIEREAKERIQDKRLTKKIKNLNY
;
A
#
# COMPACT_ATOMS: atom_id res chain seq x y z
N MET A 1 43.42 -5.58 20.11
CA MET A 1 41.94 -5.69 20.23
C MET A 1 41.14 -5.01 19.10
N LYS A 2 41.58 -3.89 18.48
CA LYS A 2 40.82 -3.20 17.41
C LYS A 2 40.76 -3.94 16.06
N LEU A 3 41.80 -4.69 15.70
CA LEU A 3 41.86 -5.43 14.43
C LEU A 3 40.86 -6.59 14.36
N PHE A 4 40.69 -7.32 15.47
CA PHE A 4 39.71 -8.41 15.59
C PHE A 4 38.26 -7.92 15.53
N ALA A 5 37.97 -6.72 16.02
CA ALA A 5 36.63 -6.12 15.91
C ALA A 5 36.29 -5.71 14.46
N SER A 6 37.28 -5.21 13.71
CA SER A 6 37.13 -4.87 12.28
C SER A 6 36.85 -6.10 11.42
N ILE A 7 37.59 -7.19 11.66
CA ILE A 7 37.40 -8.47 10.96
C ILE A 7 36.04 -9.09 11.31
N ARG A 8 35.63 -9.05 12.59
CA ARG A 8 34.33 -9.57 13.04
C ARG A 8 33.14 -8.79 12.47
N ASN A 9 33.30 -7.47 12.28
CA ASN A 9 32.29 -6.63 11.63
C ASN A 9 32.23 -6.86 10.12
N SER A 10 33.38 -7.08 9.47
CA SER A 10 33.46 -7.40 8.04
C SER A 10 32.87 -8.77 7.73
N ILE A 11 33.11 -9.77 8.58
CA ILE A 11 32.50 -11.11 8.46
C ILE A 11 30.99 -11.05 8.74
N LYS A 12 30.53 -10.28 9.74
CA LYS A 12 29.09 -10.04 9.96
C LYS A 12 28.41 -9.31 8.78
N ALA A 13 29.13 -8.42 8.09
CA ALA A 13 28.64 -7.76 6.88
C ALA A 13 28.62 -8.72 5.68
N PHE A 14 29.56 -9.66 5.60
CA PHE A 14 29.60 -10.69 4.56
C PHE A 14 28.47 -11.74 4.71
N PHE A 15 28.05 -12.03 5.94
CA PHE A 15 26.87 -12.86 6.23
C PHE A 15 25.53 -12.09 6.26
N ARG A 16 25.55 -10.75 6.09
CA ARG A 16 24.32 -10.01 5.81
C ARG A 16 23.90 -10.32 4.39
N LYS A 17 22.91 -11.22 4.31
CA LYS A 17 21.92 -11.45 3.24
C LYS A 17 22.37 -11.02 1.84
N LYS A 18 22.30 -11.97 0.89
CA LYS A 18 22.19 -11.67 -0.55
C LYS A 18 21.43 -10.35 -0.74
N PRO A 19 21.91 -9.41 -1.58
CA PRO A 19 21.18 -8.18 -1.84
C PRO A 19 19.73 -8.58 -2.09
N GLN A 20 18.81 -8.01 -1.30
CA GLN A 20 17.40 -8.26 -1.55
C GLN A 20 17.17 -7.91 -3.03
N PRO A 21 16.45 -8.76 -3.78
CA PRO A 21 16.14 -8.44 -5.16
C PRO A 21 15.60 -7.01 -5.21
N GLU A 22 15.97 -6.27 -6.24
CA GLU A 22 15.39 -4.96 -6.51
C GLU A 22 13.88 -5.05 -6.30
N TYR A 23 13.29 -4.06 -5.63
CA TYR A 23 11.91 -4.11 -5.18
C TYR A 23 10.96 -4.12 -6.39
N GLU A 24 10.78 -5.28 -7.00
CA GLU A 24 9.90 -5.50 -8.14
C GLU A 24 8.46 -5.51 -7.62
N VAL A 25 7.65 -4.60 -8.17
CA VAL A 25 6.20 -4.66 -8.02
C VAL A 25 5.72 -5.89 -8.79
N THR A 26 5.00 -6.79 -8.11
CA THR A 26 4.54 -8.05 -8.74
C THR A 26 3.47 -7.84 -9.81
N GLU A 27 2.78 -6.69 -9.79
CA GLU A 27 1.80 -6.31 -10.78
C GLU A 27 1.64 -4.79 -10.81
N PHE A 28 1.70 -4.19 -12.00
CA PHE A 28 1.62 -2.73 -12.20
C PHE A 28 0.73 -2.41 -13.40
N VAL A 29 -0.19 -1.45 -13.23
CA VAL A 29 -1.11 -0.98 -14.26
C VAL A 29 -0.90 0.52 -14.43
N ILE A 30 -0.75 0.95 -15.67
CA ILE A 30 -0.70 2.37 -16.05
C ILE A 30 -1.94 2.69 -16.86
N SER A 31 -2.61 3.79 -16.52
CA SER A 31 -3.78 4.26 -17.24
C SER A 31 -3.70 5.75 -17.52
N ASP A 32 -4.20 6.17 -18.68
CA ASP A 32 -4.49 7.56 -19.01
C ASP A 32 -5.91 7.65 -19.59
N ILE A 33 -6.73 8.54 -19.05
CA ILE A 33 -8.12 8.74 -19.46
C ILE A 33 -8.22 10.07 -20.21
N ARG A 34 -8.75 10.00 -21.44
CA ARG A 34 -8.98 11.17 -22.30
C ARG A 34 -10.44 11.29 -22.68
N GLN A 35 -10.96 12.50 -22.63
CA GLN A 35 -12.26 12.81 -23.21
C GLN A 35 -12.12 12.84 -24.73
N ILE A 36 -13.07 12.21 -25.44
CA ILE A 36 -13.17 12.31 -26.90
C ILE A 36 -13.85 13.65 -27.21
N ASP A 37 -13.13 14.55 -27.87
CA ASP A 37 -13.56 15.93 -28.16
C ASP A 37 -13.79 16.19 -29.67
N GLY A 38 -13.71 15.14 -30.49
CA GLY A 38 -13.83 15.25 -31.95
C GLY A 38 -12.54 15.67 -32.66
N SER A 39 -11.42 15.78 -31.94
CA SER A 39 -10.10 16.02 -32.56
C SER A 39 -9.66 14.83 -33.44
N SER A 40 -8.91 15.14 -34.50
CA SER A 40 -8.38 14.10 -35.42
C SER A 40 -7.25 13.27 -34.81
N LYS A 41 -6.70 13.68 -33.67
CA LYS A 41 -5.58 13.02 -32.98
C LYS A 41 -5.74 13.18 -31.47
N ILE A 42 -5.74 12.06 -30.75
CA ILE A 42 -5.73 12.01 -29.29
C ILE A 42 -4.36 11.51 -28.84
N SER A 43 -3.69 12.27 -27.98
CA SER A 43 -2.39 11.92 -27.40
C SER A 43 -2.56 11.43 -25.96
N PHE A 44 -1.89 10.33 -25.63
CA PHE A 44 -1.88 9.76 -24.28
C PHE A 44 -0.53 10.00 -23.60
N PHE A 45 -0.54 10.02 -22.27
CA PHE A 45 0.63 10.18 -21.40
C PHE A 45 1.44 11.45 -21.65
N VAL A 46 0.76 12.50 -22.12
CA VAL A 46 1.36 13.82 -22.33
C VAL A 46 1.35 14.62 -21.04
N ASN A 47 2.38 15.43 -20.84
CA ASN A 47 2.43 16.41 -19.77
C ASN A 47 1.62 17.66 -20.17
N ASN A 48 0.76 18.14 -19.28
CA ASN A 48 0.24 19.51 -19.29
C ASN A 48 1.39 20.53 -19.16
N THR A 49 1.19 21.71 -19.73
CA THR A 49 2.07 22.88 -19.61
C THR A 49 2.20 23.35 -18.17
N GLU A 50 1.10 23.32 -17.43
CA GLU A 50 1.05 23.57 -16.00
C GLU A 50 0.77 22.27 -15.25
N SER A 51 1.53 22.02 -14.19
CA SER A 51 1.33 20.86 -13.34
C SER A 51 0.10 21.00 -12.47
N ASP A 52 -0.70 19.95 -12.45
CA ASP A 52 -1.87 19.84 -11.57
C ASP A 52 -1.44 19.65 -10.10
N VAL A 53 -2.39 19.40 -9.19
CA VAL A 53 -2.07 19.07 -7.81
C VAL A 53 -1.27 17.76 -7.70
N SER A 54 -0.30 17.74 -6.78
CA SER A 54 0.48 16.55 -6.44
C SER A 54 -0.40 15.47 -5.84
N VAL A 55 -0.18 14.21 -6.18
CA VAL A 55 -0.82 13.05 -5.51
C VAL A 55 -0.56 13.07 -4.01
N THR A 56 0.58 13.60 -3.56
CA THR A 56 0.91 13.75 -2.13
C THR A 56 0.05 14.81 -1.41
N ARG A 57 -0.66 15.66 -2.15
CA ARG A 57 -1.49 16.76 -1.66
C ARG A 57 -2.95 16.71 -2.16
N THR A 58 -3.29 15.74 -3.00
CA THR A 58 -4.64 15.60 -3.59
C THR A 58 -5.69 15.21 -2.56
N PHE A 59 -5.31 14.40 -1.58
CA PHE A 59 -6.21 13.82 -0.58
C PHE A 59 -6.06 14.52 0.77
N GLU A 60 -7.17 14.81 1.44
CA GLU A 60 -7.17 15.51 2.72
C GLU A 60 -6.71 14.60 3.85
N ASN A 61 -7.15 13.34 3.82
CA ASN A 61 -6.91 12.35 4.86
C ASN A 61 -6.57 10.95 4.31
N GLU A 62 -6.37 9.98 5.21
CA GLU A 62 -6.00 8.59 4.86
C GLU A 62 -7.18 7.81 4.26
N ASP A 63 -8.39 8.06 4.77
CA ASP A 63 -9.62 7.41 4.30
C ASP A 63 -9.94 7.81 2.85
N ASP A 64 -9.70 9.06 2.46
CA ASP A 64 -9.88 9.53 1.08
C ASP A 64 -9.02 8.72 0.09
N VAL A 65 -7.76 8.42 0.47
CA VAL A 65 -6.85 7.62 -0.36
C VAL A 65 -7.33 6.20 -0.47
N ILE A 66 -7.77 5.61 0.64
CA ILE A 66 -8.27 4.24 0.69
C ILE A 66 -9.54 4.10 -0.15
N ASN A 67 -10.50 5.01 0.03
CA ASN A 67 -11.75 5.04 -0.74
C ASN A 67 -11.47 5.25 -2.23
N TRP A 68 -10.55 6.15 -2.57
CA TRP A 68 -10.14 6.37 -3.96
C TRP A 68 -9.52 5.10 -4.57
N LEU A 69 -8.61 4.42 -3.86
CA LEU A 69 -8.01 3.17 -4.30
C LEU A 69 -9.04 2.06 -4.49
N MET A 70 -9.94 1.88 -3.52
CA MET A 70 -10.97 0.84 -3.55
C MET A 70 -12.11 1.18 -4.53
N SER A 71 -12.26 2.43 -4.94
CA SER A 71 -13.14 2.80 -6.07
C SER A 71 -12.54 2.42 -7.43
N ASN A 72 -11.22 2.19 -7.51
CA ASN A 72 -10.54 1.86 -8.76
C ASN A 72 -10.63 0.36 -9.06
N ASP A 73 -11.28 0.01 -10.17
CA ASP A 73 -11.48 -1.38 -10.56
C ASP A 73 -10.18 -2.14 -10.83
N ASN A 74 -9.19 -1.50 -11.45
CA ASN A 74 -7.89 -2.15 -11.69
C ASN A 74 -7.21 -2.52 -10.37
N PHE A 75 -7.15 -1.58 -9.41
CA PHE A 75 -6.56 -1.85 -8.10
C PHE A 75 -7.31 -2.94 -7.33
N LYS A 76 -8.65 -2.87 -7.27
CA LYS A 76 -9.48 -3.90 -6.63
C LYS A 76 -9.17 -5.28 -7.20
N GLN A 77 -9.16 -5.42 -8.53
CA GLN A 77 -8.91 -6.71 -9.17
C GLN A 77 -7.48 -7.22 -8.88
N MET A 78 -6.47 -6.35 -8.91
CA MET A 78 -5.11 -6.71 -8.52
C MET A 78 -5.04 -7.21 -7.07
N LEU A 79 -5.69 -6.51 -6.14
CA LEU A 79 -5.74 -6.89 -4.73
C LEU A 79 -6.48 -8.22 -4.52
N TYR A 80 -7.67 -8.37 -5.12
CA TYR A 80 -8.51 -9.54 -4.94
C TYR A 80 -7.84 -10.81 -5.47
N ARG A 81 -7.24 -10.76 -6.66
CA ARG A 81 -6.51 -11.91 -7.23
C ARG A 81 -5.35 -12.39 -6.36
N LYS A 82 -4.75 -11.49 -5.57
CA LYS A 82 -3.65 -11.82 -4.66
C LYS A 82 -4.14 -12.37 -3.32
N LEU A 83 -5.33 -11.99 -2.88
CA LEU A 83 -5.88 -12.40 -1.58
C LEU A 83 -6.82 -13.60 -1.66
N PHE A 84 -7.50 -13.79 -2.79
CA PHE A 84 -8.53 -14.80 -2.97
C PHE A 84 -8.39 -15.48 -4.34
N SER A 85 -8.76 -16.76 -4.38
CA SER A 85 -8.87 -17.53 -5.63
C SER A 85 -10.25 -17.39 -6.28
N SER A 86 -11.24 -16.84 -5.56
CA SER A 86 -12.61 -16.64 -6.03
C SER A 86 -12.79 -15.26 -6.69
N SER A 87 -13.77 -15.15 -7.60
CA SER A 87 -14.09 -13.92 -8.30
C SER A 87 -15.11 -13.02 -7.59
N SER A 88 -15.83 -13.54 -6.60
CA SER A 88 -16.86 -12.76 -5.88
C SER A 88 -16.36 -12.33 -4.51
N VAL A 89 -15.89 -11.09 -4.44
CA VAL A 89 -15.28 -10.49 -3.24
C VAL A 89 -16.09 -9.25 -2.83
N ILE A 90 -16.41 -9.16 -1.54
CA ILE A 90 -17.06 -8.01 -0.91
C ILE A 90 -15.99 -7.26 -0.12
N HIS A 91 -16.04 -5.92 -0.16
CA HIS A 91 -15.20 -5.07 0.66
C HIS A 91 -15.99 -3.94 1.31
N HIS A 92 -15.47 -3.45 2.43
CA HIS A 92 -15.95 -2.29 3.15
C HIS A 92 -14.75 -1.47 3.62
N CYS A 93 -14.85 -0.13 3.60
CA CYS A 93 -13.81 0.77 4.06
C CYS A 93 -14.24 1.50 5.34
N GLY A 94 -13.32 1.75 6.26
CA GLY A 94 -13.58 2.51 7.49
C GLY A 94 -14.62 1.87 8.41
N VAL A 95 -14.63 0.54 8.54
CA VAL A 95 -15.65 -0.18 9.31
C VAL A 95 -15.46 0.04 10.80
N LYS A 96 -16.53 0.43 11.48
CA LYS A 96 -16.55 0.70 12.92
C LYS A 96 -17.32 -0.40 13.67
N GLU A 97 -18.32 0.01 14.42
CA GLU A 97 -19.26 -0.88 15.07
C GLU A 97 -20.06 -1.68 14.02
N PRO A 98 -20.46 -2.94 14.33
CA PRO A 98 -20.27 -3.64 15.60
C PRO A 98 -18.92 -4.37 15.72
N ILE A 99 -18.04 -4.26 14.72
CA ILE A 99 -16.75 -4.99 14.71
C ILE A 99 -15.79 -4.41 15.75
N THR A 100 -15.64 -3.08 15.74
CA THR A 100 -14.82 -2.35 16.70
C THR A 100 -15.66 -1.88 17.89
N GLU A 101 -14.98 -1.45 18.96
CA GLU A 101 -15.64 -0.88 20.14
C GLU A 101 -15.30 0.62 20.24
N PRO A 102 -16.28 1.50 20.49
CA PRO A 102 -16.04 2.93 20.62
C PRO A 102 -14.95 3.24 21.63
N LYS A 103 -14.03 4.15 21.26
CA LYS A 103 -12.93 4.63 22.11
C LYS A 103 -11.93 3.54 22.53
N LYS A 104 -12.00 2.33 21.97
CA LYS A 104 -11.00 1.27 22.18
C LYS A 104 -10.09 1.13 20.97
N LYS A 105 -8.95 0.47 21.19
CA LYS A 105 -8.00 0.10 20.13
C LYS A 105 -8.10 -1.41 19.83
N PRO A 106 -7.87 -1.85 18.58
CA PRO A 106 -7.63 -1.01 17.39
C PRO A 106 -8.87 -0.16 17.04
N GLY A 107 -8.63 0.96 16.37
CA GLY A 107 -9.70 1.88 15.93
C GLY A 107 -10.47 1.26 14.77
N ASP A 108 -10.92 2.10 13.85
CA ASP A 108 -11.65 1.70 12.65
C ASP A 108 -10.87 0.65 11.84
N ILE A 109 -11.59 -0.20 11.12
CA ILE A 109 -11.02 -1.16 10.18
C ILE A 109 -10.89 -0.48 8.83
N ASP A 110 -9.67 -0.16 8.43
CA ASP A 110 -9.40 0.62 7.22
C ASP A 110 -9.98 -0.07 5.98
N ILE A 111 -9.71 -1.37 5.81
CA ILE A 111 -10.37 -2.21 4.80
C ILE A 111 -10.73 -3.58 5.38
N LEU A 112 -12.00 -3.97 5.23
CA LEU A 112 -12.52 -5.31 5.45
C LEU A 112 -12.80 -5.97 4.11
N ILE A 113 -12.29 -7.18 3.86
CA ILE A 113 -12.51 -7.90 2.60
C ILE A 113 -12.81 -9.39 2.87
N TYR A 114 -13.76 -9.99 2.17
CA TYR A 114 -14.11 -11.41 2.28
C TYR A 114 -14.78 -11.94 1.00
N ASN A 115 -14.82 -13.26 0.82
CA ASN A 115 -15.58 -13.85 -0.29
C ASN A 115 -17.09 -13.76 -0.02
N ALA A 116 -17.87 -13.42 -1.04
CA ALA A 116 -19.32 -13.42 -0.94
C ALA A 116 -19.83 -14.82 -0.54
N GLY A 117 -20.65 -14.90 0.51
CA GLY A 117 -21.19 -16.15 1.04
C GLY A 117 -20.26 -16.92 1.99
N ASP A 118 -19.03 -16.44 2.22
CA ASP A 118 -18.13 -17.00 3.22
C ASP A 118 -17.48 -15.88 4.05
N GLU A 119 -18.24 -15.31 4.98
CA GLU A 119 -17.76 -14.27 5.90
C GLU A 119 -16.73 -14.82 6.91
N SER A 120 -16.51 -16.14 6.96
CA SER A 120 -15.55 -16.76 7.89
C SER A 120 -14.09 -16.64 7.43
N ASN A 121 -13.87 -16.20 6.19
CA ASN A 121 -12.54 -15.96 5.61
C ASN A 121 -12.12 -14.48 5.63
N ALA A 122 -12.76 -13.64 6.44
CA ALA A 122 -12.56 -12.21 6.34
C ALA A 122 -11.14 -11.77 6.70
N ILE A 123 -10.69 -10.79 5.93
CA ILE A 123 -9.37 -10.20 5.99
C ILE A 123 -9.53 -8.76 6.47
N GLY A 124 -8.84 -8.44 7.58
CA GLY A 124 -8.69 -7.07 8.05
C GLY A 124 -7.38 -6.50 7.55
N ILE A 125 -7.43 -5.34 6.90
CA ILE A 125 -6.24 -4.65 6.41
C ILE A 125 -6.18 -3.28 7.09
N GLU A 126 -5.09 -3.03 7.80
CA GLU A 126 -4.72 -1.69 8.27
C GLU A 126 -3.88 -1.02 7.19
N CYS A 127 -4.18 0.22 6.84
CA CYS A 127 -3.52 1.00 5.81
C CYS A 127 -2.66 2.09 6.44
N LYS A 128 -1.48 2.36 5.88
CA LYS A 128 -0.69 3.55 6.25
C LYS A 128 -0.06 4.18 5.03
N ILE A 129 -0.14 5.50 4.95
CA ILE A 129 0.40 6.25 3.81
C ILE A 129 1.84 6.69 4.03
N VAL A 130 2.67 6.48 3.00
CA VAL A 130 3.97 7.13 2.79
C VAL A 130 3.83 8.08 1.61
N LYS A 131 4.35 9.30 1.76
CA LYS A 131 4.34 10.31 0.68
C LYS A 131 5.76 10.52 0.20
N SER A 132 6.01 10.32 -1.08
CA SER A 132 7.26 10.66 -1.75
C SER A 132 7.00 11.74 -2.79
N GLU A 133 7.74 12.84 -2.69
CA GLU A 133 7.63 13.99 -3.58
C GLU A 133 8.95 14.17 -4.31
N SER A 134 8.93 13.99 -5.64
CA SER A 134 10.06 14.36 -6.49
C SER A 134 10.23 15.87 -6.49
N LEU A 135 11.49 16.32 -6.42
CA LEU A 135 11.86 17.72 -6.43
C LEU A 135 12.84 17.96 -7.58
N GLU A 136 12.74 19.13 -8.21
CA GLU A 136 13.62 19.47 -9.31
C GLU A 136 15.09 19.51 -8.86
N ASN A 137 15.93 18.71 -9.53
CA ASN A 137 17.37 18.58 -9.28
C ASN A 137 17.75 18.25 -7.82
N GLN A 138 16.86 17.60 -7.07
CA GLN A 138 17.04 17.30 -5.65
C GLN A 138 16.66 15.85 -5.33
N SER A 139 17.13 15.36 -4.18
CA SER A 139 16.63 14.08 -3.64
C SER A 139 15.15 14.23 -3.28
N PRO A 140 14.35 13.15 -3.47
CA PRO A 140 12.92 13.19 -3.14
C PRO A 140 12.71 13.41 -1.65
N LYS A 141 11.62 14.11 -1.32
CA LYS A 141 11.18 14.30 0.06
C LYS A 141 10.22 13.17 0.44
N ILE A 142 10.62 12.35 1.40
CA ILE A 142 9.82 11.21 1.87
C ILE A 142 9.32 11.47 3.27
N ASN A 143 8.02 11.31 3.49
CA ASN A 143 7.36 11.59 4.76
C ASN A 143 6.57 10.37 5.25
N LYS A 144 6.27 10.36 6.56
CA LYS A 144 5.39 9.40 7.25
C LYS A 144 5.94 7.96 7.42
N ILE A 145 7.18 7.68 7.02
CA ILE A 145 7.85 6.37 7.27
C ILE A 145 7.77 6.00 8.76
N THR A 146 8.14 6.91 9.66
CA THR A 146 8.12 6.64 11.12
C THR A 146 6.71 6.37 11.66
N SER A 147 5.67 6.92 11.03
CA SER A 147 4.27 6.67 11.38
C SER A 147 3.87 5.24 11.02
N VAL A 148 4.24 4.78 9.83
CA VAL A 148 4.05 3.39 9.39
C VAL A 148 4.73 2.42 10.36
N GLN A 149 6.02 2.65 10.65
CA GLN A 149 6.83 1.77 11.50
C GLN A 149 6.32 1.66 12.94
N LYS A 150 5.78 2.74 13.51
CA LYS A 150 5.33 2.78 14.92
C LYS A 150 3.84 2.54 15.11
N LYS A 151 3.00 3.23 14.32
CA LYS A 151 1.54 3.18 14.46
C LYS A 151 0.96 2.02 13.67
N GLY A 152 1.38 1.84 12.42
CA GLY A 152 0.90 0.77 11.55
C GLY A 152 1.14 -0.62 12.15
N THR A 153 2.34 -0.87 12.66
CA THR A 153 2.67 -2.14 13.36
C THR A 153 1.76 -2.41 14.54
N LYS A 154 1.57 -1.41 15.42
CA LYS A 154 0.71 -1.54 16.60
C LYS A 154 -0.77 -1.74 16.26
N GLN A 155 -1.26 -1.10 15.21
CA GLN A 155 -2.66 -1.21 14.80
C GLN A 155 -2.94 -2.55 14.12
N ALA A 156 -2.07 -2.99 13.22
CA ALA A 156 -2.19 -4.31 12.59
C ALA A 156 -2.09 -5.46 13.63
N ASP A 157 -1.21 -5.35 14.63
CA ASP A 157 -1.20 -6.28 15.77
C ASP A 157 -2.51 -6.26 16.58
N GLY A 158 -3.19 -5.12 16.62
CA GLY A 158 -4.51 -4.99 17.21
C GLY A 158 -5.57 -5.79 16.46
N TYR A 159 -5.51 -5.81 15.12
CA TYR A 159 -6.47 -6.54 14.28
C TYR A 159 -6.39 -8.06 14.51
N ILE A 160 -5.21 -8.59 14.84
CA ILE A 160 -5.06 -10.00 15.23
C ILE A 160 -5.95 -10.34 16.44
N LYS A 161 -6.15 -9.40 17.37
CA LYS A 161 -6.99 -9.60 18.55
C LYS A 161 -8.48 -9.52 18.26
N ILE A 162 -8.88 -8.86 17.17
CA ILE A 162 -10.27 -8.87 16.70
C ILE A 162 -10.65 -10.26 16.20
N GLY A 163 -9.68 -11.00 15.63
CA GLY A 163 -9.83 -12.40 15.28
C GLY A 163 -10.19 -12.66 13.82
N PHE A 164 -9.77 -11.79 12.89
CA PHE A 164 -9.86 -12.02 11.43
C PHE A 164 -9.13 -13.31 11.02
N SER A 165 -9.53 -13.89 9.88
CA SER A 165 -8.85 -15.05 9.29
C SER A 165 -7.43 -14.72 8.84
N LYS A 166 -7.26 -13.56 8.18
CA LYS A 166 -5.95 -13.00 7.84
C LYS A 166 -5.91 -11.51 8.21
N VAL A 167 -4.73 -11.02 8.53
CA VAL A 167 -4.50 -9.61 8.83
C VAL A 167 -3.31 -9.11 8.03
N PHE A 168 -3.46 -7.96 7.39
CA PHE A 168 -2.38 -7.31 6.66
C PHE A 168 -2.16 -5.88 7.16
N LEU A 169 -0.91 -5.44 7.10
CA LEU A 169 -0.55 -4.02 7.01
C LEU A 169 -0.31 -3.69 5.54
N MET A 170 -1.11 -2.79 4.98
CA MET A 170 -0.90 -2.22 3.65
C MET A 170 -0.21 -0.86 3.76
N VAL A 171 0.99 -0.75 3.22
CA VAL A 171 1.71 0.52 3.08
C VAL A 171 1.42 1.09 1.71
N ILE A 172 0.75 2.23 1.65
CA ILE A 172 0.39 2.93 0.42
C ILE A 172 1.43 4.01 0.14
N LEU A 173 2.24 3.84 -0.89
CA LEU A 173 3.18 4.85 -1.36
C LEU A 173 2.50 5.76 -2.37
N LEU A 174 2.25 7.01 -1.98
CA LEU A 174 1.88 8.09 -2.90
C LEU A 174 3.17 8.71 -3.45
N ASP A 175 3.48 8.41 -4.70
CA ASP A 175 4.72 8.78 -5.37
C ASP A 175 4.45 9.84 -6.44
N ASP A 176 4.79 11.08 -6.13
CA ASP A 176 4.78 12.17 -7.11
C ASP A 176 6.09 12.14 -7.91
N GLY A 177 6.05 11.51 -9.09
CA GLY A 177 7.20 11.33 -9.96
C GLY A 177 7.40 12.42 -11.01
N ARG A 178 6.58 13.47 -11.01
CA ARG A 178 6.46 14.41 -12.13
C ARG A 178 7.74 15.18 -12.45
N HIS A 179 8.61 15.39 -11.47
CA HIS A 179 9.87 16.10 -11.64
C HIS A 179 11.04 15.19 -12.02
N TYR A 180 10.83 13.87 -12.13
CA TYR A 180 11.86 12.98 -12.66
C TYR A 180 12.02 13.16 -14.17
N ARG A 181 13.25 13.46 -14.59
CA ARG A 181 13.60 13.75 -15.99
C ARG A 181 13.92 12.50 -16.82
N ASN A 182 13.39 11.34 -16.43
CA ASN A 182 13.58 10.10 -17.16
C ASN A 182 12.90 10.19 -18.54
N GLN A 183 13.60 9.75 -19.59
CA GLN A 183 13.07 9.76 -20.96
C GLN A 183 11.77 8.95 -21.07
N ASN A 184 11.71 7.82 -20.36
CA ASN A 184 10.53 6.97 -20.27
C ASN A 184 9.68 7.38 -19.07
N PHE A 185 8.49 7.92 -19.35
CA PHE A 185 7.58 8.39 -18.30
C PHE A 185 7.18 7.29 -17.30
N VAL A 186 7.13 6.03 -17.75
CA VAL A 186 6.78 4.87 -16.92
C VAL A 186 7.76 4.61 -15.77
N PHE A 187 9.00 5.11 -15.87
CA PHE A 187 10.03 4.99 -14.83
C PHE A 187 10.19 6.26 -14.00
N ARG A 188 9.25 7.20 -14.07
CA ARG A 188 9.25 8.38 -13.22
C ARG A 188 8.72 8.00 -11.83
N THR A 189 9.55 7.32 -11.07
CA THR A 189 9.25 6.84 -9.72
C THR A 189 10.42 7.09 -8.79
N THR A 190 10.12 7.17 -7.49
CA THR A 190 11.13 7.31 -6.45
C THR A 190 12.15 6.16 -6.51
N PRO A 191 13.45 6.46 -6.65
CA PRO A 191 14.49 5.44 -6.65
C PRO A 191 14.47 4.59 -5.38
N THR A 192 14.58 3.28 -5.56
CA THR A 192 14.54 2.28 -4.49
C THR A 192 15.55 2.53 -3.37
N ASP A 193 16.73 3.04 -3.69
CA ASP A 193 17.76 3.38 -2.70
C ASP A 193 17.31 4.47 -1.71
N LYS A 194 16.42 5.36 -2.14
CA LYS A 194 15.81 6.40 -1.31
C LYS A 194 14.73 5.84 -0.39
N LEU A 195 14.16 4.68 -0.71
CA LEU A 195 13.10 4.02 0.05
C LEU A 195 13.60 2.91 0.98
N LYS A 196 14.93 2.74 1.13
CA LYS A 196 15.52 1.71 2.01
C LYS A 196 15.01 1.76 3.45
N GLU A 197 14.79 2.95 4.01
CA GLU A 197 14.26 3.08 5.38
C GLU A 197 12.86 2.46 5.51
N LEU A 198 12.04 2.55 4.45
CA LEU A 198 10.73 1.94 4.42
C LEU A 198 10.83 0.43 4.24
N TYR A 199 11.58 0.00 3.22
CA TYR A 199 11.53 -1.38 2.80
C TYR A 199 12.42 -2.34 3.60
N ASP A 200 13.59 -1.87 4.04
CA ASP A 200 14.53 -2.67 4.85
C ASP A 200 14.14 -2.66 6.33
N PHE A 201 12.96 -2.13 6.68
CA PHE A 201 12.46 -2.13 8.05
C PHE A 201 12.29 -3.57 8.56
N ASP A 202 12.74 -3.82 9.79
CA ASP A 202 12.71 -5.15 10.39
C ASP A 202 11.32 -5.52 10.92
N TRP A 203 10.42 -5.82 9.99
CA TRP A 203 9.04 -6.20 10.29
C TRP A 203 8.91 -7.43 11.18
N ASN A 204 9.89 -8.33 11.17
CA ASN A 204 9.82 -9.59 11.90
C ASN A 204 10.03 -9.42 13.40
N THR A 205 10.82 -8.42 13.82
CA THR A 205 11.01 -8.12 15.25
C THR A 205 10.08 -7.02 15.77
N LYS A 206 9.44 -6.26 14.87
CA LYS A 206 8.64 -5.07 15.20
C LYS A 206 7.13 -5.24 15.06
N MET A 207 6.67 -6.33 14.45
CA MET A 207 5.25 -6.64 14.26
C MET A 207 5.03 -8.14 14.40
N ASN A 208 3.81 -8.57 14.74
CA ASN A 208 3.47 -9.98 14.77
C ASN A 208 3.80 -10.64 13.42
N LYS A 209 4.53 -11.76 13.48
CA LYS A 209 4.96 -12.54 12.30
C LYS A 209 3.81 -13.14 11.50
N GLU A 210 2.60 -13.21 12.08
CA GLU A 210 1.40 -13.70 11.41
C GLU A 210 0.71 -12.64 10.55
N VAL A 211 1.04 -11.36 10.75
CA VAL A 211 0.50 -10.25 9.96
C VAL A 211 1.23 -10.19 8.62
N GLY A 212 0.50 -10.19 7.51
CA GLY A 212 1.06 -9.98 6.18
C GLY A 212 1.40 -8.51 5.89
N ILE A 213 2.17 -8.27 4.84
CA ILE A 213 2.60 -6.93 4.43
C ILE A 213 2.34 -6.77 2.94
N ILE A 214 1.62 -5.71 2.61
CA ILE A 214 1.32 -5.32 1.24
C ILE A 214 1.93 -3.94 0.98
N TYR A 215 2.67 -3.79 -0.10
CA TYR A 215 3.00 -2.47 -0.65
C TYR A 215 2.05 -2.16 -1.78
N ALA A 216 1.31 -1.06 -1.66
CA ALA A 216 0.50 -0.48 -2.72
C ALA A 216 1.21 0.78 -3.23
N TYR A 217 1.24 0.95 -4.55
CA TYR A 217 1.90 2.06 -5.22
C TYR A 217 0.87 2.89 -5.95
N VAL A 218 0.87 4.20 -5.71
CA VAL A 218 0.09 5.18 -6.46
C VAL A 218 1.06 6.20 -7.00
N ASN A 219 1.34 6.13 -8.29
CA ASN A 219 2.34 6.97 -8.94
C ASN A 219 1.68 7.99 -9.88
N GLN A 220 2.06 9.25 -9.71
CA GLN A 220 1.77 10.34 -10.66
C GLN A 220 2.97 10.54 -11.60
N LEU A 221 2.86 9.95 -12.80
CA LEU A 221 3.95 9.87 -13.79
C LEU A 221 4.10 11.15 -14.63
N THR A 222 3.01 11.91 -14.76
CA THR A 222 2.87 13.08 -15.65
C THR A 222 2.33 14.28 -14.90
N SER A 223 2.45 15.48 -15.46
CA SER A 223 1.88 16.71 -14.87
C SER A 223 0.35 16.71 -14.72
N ASN A 224 -0.37 15.77 -15.32
CA ASN A 224 -1.83 15.60 -15.20
C ASN A 224 -2.26 15.18 -13.79
N HIS A 225 -3.53 15.45 -13.43
CA HIS A 225 -4.14 14.96 -12.20
C HIS A 225 -4.09 13.43 -12.09
N ILE A 226 -3.94 12.88 -10.88
CA ILE A 226 -3.90 11.43 -10.63
C ILE A 226 -5.18 10.68 -11.08
N ASN A 227 -6.29 11.41 -11.20
CA ASN A 227 -7.55 10.85 -11.73
C ASN A 227 -7.48 10.59 -13.23
N GLN A 228 -6.71 11.39 -13.97
CA GLN A 228 -6.55 11.28 -15.42
C GLN A 228 -5.45 10.29 -15.77
N THR A 229 -4.23 10.52 -15.26
CA THR A 229 -3.06 9.67 -15.54
C THR A 229 -2.49 9.13 -14.24
N LYS A 230 -2.33 7.81 -14.13
CA LYS A 230 -1.84 7.14 -12.92
C LYS A 230 -1.13 5.83 -13.22
N GLY A 231 -0.14 5.52 -12.37
CA GLY A 231 0.39 4.18 -12.19
C GLY A 231 -0.11 3.59 -10.87
N LEU A 232 -0.59 2.35 -10.91
CA LEU A 232 -1.06 1.60 -9.75
C LEU A 232 -0.28 0.30 -9.65
N GLY A 233 0.27 0.01 -8.48
CA GLY A 233 1.08 -1.18 -8.26
C GLY A 233 0.73 -1.89 -6.97
N ILE A 234 0.95 -3.20 -6.93
CA ILE A 234 0.83 -3.97 -5.68
C ILE A 234 1.88 -5.08 -5.59
N ARG A 235 2.37 -5.29 -4.37
CA ARG A 235 3.28 -6.37 -3.99
C ARG A 235 2.90 -6.91 -2.62
N ILE A 236 2.78 -8.23 -2.50
CA ILE A 236 2.80 -8.89 -1.18
C ILE A 236 4.27 -9.12 -0.83
N GLU A 237 4.76 -8.42 0.19
CA GLU A 237 6.12 -8.59 0.70
C GLU A 237 6.18 -9.76 1.69
N ARG A 238 5.12 -9.93 2.48
CA ARG A 238 4.99 -11.01 3.44
C ARG A 238 3.57 -11.52 3.43
N GLU A 239 3.39 -12.82 3.21
CA GLU A 239 2.07 -13.45 3.31
C GLU A 239 1.54 -13.40 4.74
N ALA A 240 0.24 -13.15 4.89
CA ALA A 240 -0.43 -13.29 6.18
C ALA A 240 -0.67 -14.76 6.49
N LYS A 241 -0.51 -15.16 7.75
CA LYS A 241 -0.83 -16.51 8.17
C LYS A 241 -2.34 -16.64 8.36
N GLU A 242 -2.92 -17.65 7.72
CA GLU A 242 -4.33 -17.98 7.88
C GLU A 242 -4.65 -18.53 9.28
N ARG A 243 -5.80 -18.13 9.81
CA ARG A 243 -6.27 -18.50 11.15
C ARG A 243 -7.77 -18.81 11.09
N ILE A 244 -8.23 -19.63 12.02
CA ILE A 244 -9.66 -19.81 12.23
C ILE A 244 -10.22 -18.49 12.76
N GLN A 245 -11.12 -17.88 11.99
CA GLN A 245 -11.78 -16.64 12.38
C GLN A 245 -12.68 -16.84 13.60
N ASP A 246 -12.73 -15.83 14.47
CA ASP A 246 -13.63 -15.83 15.62
C ASP A 246 -15.11 -15.89 15.17
N LYS A 247 -15.89 -16.81 15.75
CA LYS A 247 -17.29 -17.01 15.37
C LYS A 247 -18.17 -15.78 15.64
N ARG A 248 -17.86 -14.98 16.67
CA ARG A 248 -18.59 -13.73 16.97
C ARG A 248 -18.27 -12.68 15.91
N LEU A 249 -17.01 -12.59 15.46
CA LEU A 249 -16.63 -11.72 14.36
C LEU A 249 -17.37 -12.11 13.06
N THR A 250 -17.39 -13.40 12.70
CA THR A 250 -18.14 -13.88 11.53
C THR A 250 -19.61 -13.47 11.58
N LYS A 251 -20.25 -13.58 12.75
CA LYS A 251 -21.65 -13.15 12.92
C LYS A 251 -21.82 -11.64 12.75
N LYS A 252 -20.89 -10.83 13.26
CA LYS A 252 -20.91 -9.37 13.10
C LYS A 252 -20.77 -8.97 11.63
N ILE A 253 -19.88 -9.62 10.88
CA ILE A 253 -19.66 -9.34 9.45
C ILE A 253 -20.88 -9.70 8.61
N LYS A 254 -21.52 -10.84 8.89
CA LYS A 254 -22.78 -11.24 8.23
C LYS A 254 -23.86 -10.16 8.33
N ASN A 255 -23.92 -9.47 9.46
CA ASN A 255 -24.89 -8.42 9.73
C ASN A 255 -24.52 -7.05 9.14
N LEU A 256 -23.39 -6.90 8.43
CA LEU A 256 -23.06 -5.64 7.75
C LEU A 256 -23.80 -5.47 6.41
N ASN A 257 -24.26 -6.58 5.81
CA ASN A 257 -24.93 -6.59 4.51
C ASN A 257 -26.47 -6.55 4.62
N TYR A 258 -27.00 -6.45 5.84
CA TYR A 258 -28.43 -6.37 6.17
C TYR A 258 -28.69 -5.12 7.00
#